data_AF-A0A834SYJ6-F1
#
_entry.id   AF-A0A834SYJ6-F1
#
_cell.length_a   1.000
_cell.length_b   1.000
_cell.length_c   1.000
_cell.angle_alpha   90.00
_cell.angle_beta   90.00
_cell.angle_gamma   90.00
#
_symmetry.space_group_name_H-M   'P 1'
#
loop_
_entity.id
_entity.type
_entity.pdbx_description
1 polymer ?
#
loop_
_entity_poly.entity_id
_entity_poly.type
_entity_poly.pdbx_seq_one_letter_code
_entity_poly.pdbx_strand_id
1 'polypeptide(L)' 'MNEGEEPKFCPKKMTLEGKCSVTGGFDCAVEFLGKYGASAMPSHCTCKDLPHHQRLCHCDIICR' A
#
# COMPACT_ATOMS: atom_id res chain seq x y z
N MET A 1 -21.99 10.42 20.08
CA MET A 1 -21.27 9.67 19.04
C MET A 1 -20.58 10.72 18.22
N ASN A 2 -19.26 10.90 18.31
CA ASN A 2 -18.59 11.99 17.58
C ASN A 2 -18.42 11.57 16.12
N GLU A 3 -19.19 12.19 15.25
CA GLU A 3 -19.03 12.18 13.79
C GLU A 3 -17.81 13.04 13.41
N GLY A 4 -16.96 12.54 12.51
CA GLY A 4 -16.38 13.38 11.46
C GLY A 4 -14.95 13.93 11.61
N GLU A 5 -13.94 13.10 11.90
CA GLU A 5 -12.61 13.38 11.34
C GLU A 5 -12.40 12.44 10.15
N GLU A 6 -12.38 13.00 8.93
CA GLU A 6 -12.06 12.21 7.75
C GLU A 6 -10.64 11.65 7.91
N PRO A 7 -10.44 10.32 7.74
CA PRO A 7 -9.12 9.74 7.85
C PRO A 7 -8.19 10.39 6.83
N LYS A 8 -7.12 11.04 7.31
CA LYS A 8 -6.10 11.60 6.42
C LYS A 8 -5.35 10.45 5.78
N PHE A 9 -5.30 10.44 4.45
CA PHE A 9 -4.54 9.45 3.70
C PHE A 9 -3.16 10.00 3.34
N CYS A 10 -2.13 9.21 3.62
CA CYS A 10 -0.74 9.50 3.37
C CYS A 10 -0.20 8.53 2.30
N PRO A 11 0.36 9.03 1.19
CA PRO A 11 0.99 8.18 0.20
C PRO A 11 2.28 7.57 0.78
N LYS A 12 2.41 6.26 0.62
CA LYS A 12 3.57 5.50 1.10
C LYS A 12 4.06 4.55 0.04
N LYS A 13 5.38 4.42 -0.04
CA LYS A 13 6.06 3.58 -1.02
C LYS A 13 6.86 2.49 -0.33
N MET A 14 6.91 1.32 -0.94
CA MET A 14 7.67 0.18 -0.49
C MET A 14 8.26 -0.55 -1.69
N THR A 15 9.57 -0.80 -1.65
CA THR A 15 10.23 -1.62 -2.67
C THR A 15 10.34 -3.03 -2.13
N LEU A 16 9.92 -3.99 -2.94
CA LEU A 16 9.93 -5.42 -2.62
C LEU A 16 10.66 -6.18 -3.73
N GLU A 17 11.14 -7.37 -3.42
CA GLU A 17 11.63 -8.29 -4.44
C GLU A 17 10.45 -8.89 -5.23
N GLY A 18 10.73 -9.34 -6.44
CA GLY A 18 9.76 -9.93 -7.35
C GLY A 18 9.26 -8.97 -8.42
N LYS A 19 8.22 -9.41 -9.12
CA LYS A 19 7.49 -8.63 -10.12
C LYS A 19 6.05 -8.39 -9.69
N CYS A 20 5.42 -7.41 -10.31
CA CYS A 20 3.99 -7.19 -10.20
C CYS A 20 3.23 -8.35 -10.87
N SER A 21 2.25 -8.89 -10.16
CA SER A 21 1.29 -9.82 -10.72
C SER A 21 0.17 -9.06 -11.45
N VAL A 22 -0.74 -9.80 -12.11
CA VAL A 22 -1.98 -9.22 -12.66
C VAL A 22 -2.80 -8.52 -11.57
N THR A 23 -2.70 -8.98 -10.32
CA THR A 23 -3.32 -8.41 -9.12
C THR A 23 -2.34 -7.59 -8.28
N GLY A 24 -1.26 -7.05 -8.87
CA GLY A 24 -0.15 -6.46 -8.13
C GLY A 24 -0.54 -5.35 -7.14
N GLY A 25 -1.59 -4.58 -7.43
CA GLY A 25 -2.13 -3.60 -6.47
C GLY A 25 -2.70 -4.24 -5.20
N PHE A 26 -3.41 -5.36 -5.31
CA PHE A 26 -3.89 -6.12 -4.16
C PHE A 26 -2.74 -6.76 -3.39
N ASP A 27 -1.76 -7.35 -4.09
CA ASP A 27 -0.57 -7.91 -3.44
C ASP A 27 0.14 -6.82 -2.62
N CYS A 28 0.31 -5.62 -3.18
CA CYS A 28 0.86 -4.48 -2.45
C CYS A 28 0.00 -4.10 -1.24
N ALA A 29 -1.33 -4.13 -1.33
CA ALA A 29 -2.20 -3.87 -0.18
C ALA A 29 -1.97 -4.88 0.96
N VAL A 30 -1.83 -6.17 0.63
CA VAL A 30 -1.54 -7.23 1.62
C VAL A 30 -0.20 -6.99 2.31
N GLU A 31 0.84 -6.64 1.55
CA GLU A 31 2.16 -6.32 2.11
C GLU A 31 2.10 -5.08 3.03
N PHE A 32 1.31 -4.08 2.66
CA PHE A 32 1.06 -2.90 3.49
C PHE A 32 0.29 -3.23 4.77
N LEU A 33 -0.71 -4.11 4.70
CA LEU A 33 -1.43 -4.62 5.87
C LEU A 33 -0.48 -5.36 6.82
N GLY A 34 0.43 -6.18 6.28
CA GLY A 34 1.45 -6.89 7.06
C GLY A 34 2.41 -5.94 7.77
N LYS A 35 2.80 -4.83 7.12
CA LYS A 35 3.78 -3.87 7.67
C LYS A 35 3.19 -2.82 8.62
N TYR A 36 2.02 -2.27 8.30
CA TYR A 36 1.41 -1.14 9.03
C TYR A 36 0.21 -1.54 9.89
N GLY A 37 -0.28 -2.78 9.75
CA GLY A 37 -1.45 -3.31 10.44
C GLY A 37 -2.78 -2.94 9.77
N ALA A 38 -3.85 -3.64 10.15
CA ALA A 38 -5.18 -3.51 9.53
C ALA A 38 -5.79 -2.09 9.62
N SER A 39 -5.49 -1.36 10.69
CA SER A 39 -5.95 0.03 10.88
C SER A 39 -5.34 1.03 9.90
N ALA A 40 -4.27 0.66 9.19
CA ALA A 40 -3.68 1.54 8.17
C ALA A 40 -4.57 1.64 6.93
N MET A 41 -5.52 0.69 6.74
CA MET A 41 -6.51 0.68 5.66
C MET A 41 -5.93 1.11 4.30
N PRO A 42 -4.95 0.35 3.75
CA PRO A 42 -4.33 0.70 2.49
C PRO A 42 -5.35 0.75 1.35
N SER A 43 -5.30 1.83 0.58
CA SER A 43 -6.16 2.11 -0.56
C SER A 43 -5.32 2.65 -1.73
N HIS A 44 -5.92 2.72 -2.93
CA HIS A 44 -5.27 3.14 -4.17
C HIS A 44 -3.90 2.50 -4.44
N CYS A 45 -3.75 1.23 -4.07
CA CYS A 45 -2.50 0.52 -4.21
C CYS A 45 -2.16 0.26 -5.69
N THR A 46 -0.94 0.64 -6.06
CA THR A 46 -0.36 0.40 -7.37
C THR A 46 0.93 -0.39 -7.22
N CYS A 47 1.21 -1.21 -8.22
CA CYS A 47 2.46 -1.95 -8.33
C CYS A 47 3.14 -1.56 -9.63
N LYS A 48 4.45 -1.27 -9.57
CA LYS A 48 5.28 -0.99 -10.73
C LYS A 48 6.53 -1.88 -10.70
N ASP A 49 6.77 -2.61 -11.79
CA ASP A 49 8.03 -3.35 -11.94
C ASP A 49 9.23 -2.40 -11.99
N LEU A 50 10.30 -2.80 -11.31
CA LEU A 50 11.60 -2.15 -11.31
C LEU A 50 12.68 -3.07 -11.92
N PRO A 51 13.83 -2.52 -12.33
CA PRO A 51 14.99 -3.32 -12.70
C PRO A 51 15.44 -4.25 -11.55
N HIS A 52 16.27 -5.25 -11.88
CA HIS A 52 16.84 -6.19 -10.90
C HIS A 52 15.83 -7.06 -10.15
N HIS A 53 14.72 -7.43 -10.79
CA HIS A 53 13.69 -8.30 -10.20
C HIS A 53 13.09 -7.72 -8.91
N GLN A 54 12.80 -6.42 -8.95
CA GLN A 54 12.15 -5.69 -7.87
C GLN A 54 10.84 -5.10 -8.34
N ARG A 55 9.96 -4.78 -7.40
CA ARG A 55 8.69 -4.10 -7.61
C ARG A 55 8.50 -2.99 -6.60
N LEU A 56 7.97 -1.87 -7.06
CA LEU A 56 7.58 -0.73 -6.25
C LEU A 56 6.09 -0.79 -5.98
N CYS A 57 5.73 -0.97 -4.72
CA CYS A 57 4.39 -0.80 -4.21
C CYS A 57 4.18 0.64 -3.77
N HIS A 58 3.05 1.24 -4.16
CA HIS A 58 2.62 2.56 -3.72
C HIS A 58 1.16 2.48 -3.31
N CYS A 59 0.86 2.76 -2.05
CA CYS A 59 -0.50 2.79 -1.50
C CYS A 59 -0.70 4.07 -0.70
N ASP A 60 -1.95 4.51 -0.60
CA ASP A 60 -2.40 5.50 0.36
C ASP A 60 -2.81 4.77 1.63
N ILE A 61 -2.29 5.18 2.79
CA ILE A 61 -2.69 4.61 4.09
C ILE A 61 -3.19 5.71 5.02
N ILE A 62 -3.99 5.36 6.02
CA ILE A 62 -4.36 6.29 7.08
C ILE A 62 -3.10 6.77 7.80
N CYS A 63 -2.88 8.08 7.77
CA CYS A 63 -1.80 8.74 8.51
C CYS A 63 -2.00 8.50 10.00
N ARG A 64 -0.92 8.19 10.71
CA ARG A 64 -0.88 8.17 12.17
C ARG A 64 0.01 9.29 12.67
#